data_AF-A0A1A3PL72-F1
#
_entry.id   AF-A0A1A3PL72-F1
#
_cell.length_a   1.000
_cell.length_b   1.000
_cell.length_c   1.000
_cell.angle_alpha   90.00
_cell.angle_beta   90.00
_cell.angle_gamma   90.00
#
_symmetry.space_group_name_H-M   'P 1'
#
loop_
_entity.id
_entity.type
_entity.pdbx_description
1 polymer ?
#
loop_
_entity_poly.entity_id
_entity_poly.type
_entity_poly.pdbx_seq_one_letter_code
_entity_poly.pdbx_strand_id
1 'polypeptide(L)'
;MTASGGPGNVEPGPNAEPDPVEQQFETAAANASAERALEDVQTDEEPGPEQPPVDLTAAAFFDVDNTLVQGSSLVHFGRGLAARKYFTYRDVLGFIYAQAKFQVLGKENSNDVAAGRRKALAFIEGRPTAELMRLGEEVFDEIIADKIWEGTRQLAQMHLDAGQQVWLVTATPYELAITIARRLGLTGALGTVAESENGVFTGRLVGDILHGPGKAHAVRSLAIREGLNLKRCTAYSDSYNDVPLLSLVGTAVAINPDAALRDYARKRGWEIRDFRTARKAARIGVPSALALGAAGGALAAVASRRQSR
;
A
#
# COMPACT_ATOMS: atom_id res chain seq x y z
N MET A 1 40.11 71.51 -20.85
CA MET A 1 40.64 70.14 -20.64
C MET A 1 39.51 69.31 -20.02
N THR A 2 39.06 68.27 -20.76
CA THR A 2 38.44 66.98 -20.34
C THR A 2 37.55 66.96 -19.08
N ALA A 3 36.27 66.54 -19.10
CA ALA A 3 35.78 65.15 -19.21
C ALA A 3 34.22 65.16 -19.18
N SER A 4 33.49 64.40 -20.03
CA SER A 4 32.78 63.11 -19.73
C SER A 4 31.74 63.20 -18.59
N GLY A 5 30.49 62.75 -18.66
CA GLY A 5 29.73 61.89 -19.58
C GLY A 5 28.72 61.08 -18.74
N GLY A 6 27.48 60.91 -19.19
CA GLY A 6 26.51 59.99 -18.58
C GLY A 6 25.06 60.20 -19.03
N PRO A 7 24.49 59.30 -19.86
CA PRO A 7 23.06 59.24 -20.18
C PRO A 7 22.36 58.12 -19.38
N GLY A 8 21.07 58.31 -19.09
CA GLY A 8 20.17 57.30 -18.52
C GLY A 8 18.91 57.99 -18.03
N ASN A 9 17.68 57.48 -18.20
CA ASN A 9 17.19 56.20 -18.65
C ASN A 9 15.75 56.47 -19.10
N VAL A 10 15.34 56.08 -20.31
CA VAL A 10 13.94 56.20 -20.77
C VAL A 10 13.31 54.81 -20.60
N GLU A 11 12.29 54.72 -19.74
CA GLU A 11 11.51 53.50 -19.52
C GLU A 11 10.86 53.02 -20.83
N PRO A 12 10.78 51.70 -21.09
CA PRO A 12 9.99 51.18 -22.21
C PRO A 12 8.49 51.23 -21.85
N GLY A 13 7.71 51.86 -22.72
CA GLY A 13 6.24 51.90 -22.63
C GLY A 13 5.58 50.52 -22.86
N PRO A 14 4.29 50.39 -22.54
CA PRO A 14 3.61 49.10 -22.39
C PRO A 14 3.29 48.43 -23.72
N ASN A 15 3.46 47.10 -23.75
CA ASN A 15 2.91 46.09 -24.67
C ASN A 15 2.21 46.62 -25.93
N ALA A 16 2.93 46.65 -27.05
CA ALA A 16 2.30 46.60 -28.36
C ALA A 16 1.61 45.24 -28.50
N GLU A 17 0.30 45.23 -28.77
CA GLU A 17 -0.41 44.02 -29.16
C GLU A 17 0.25 43.43 -30.42
N PRO A 18 0.51 42.11 -30.49
CA PRO A 18 1.17 41.52 -31.64
C PRO A 18 0.36 41.76 -32.92
N ASP A 19 1.04 42.00 -34.04
CA ASP A 19 0.38 42.24 -35.32
C ASP A 19 -0.55 41.05 -35.67
N PRO A 20 -1.85 41.29 -35.95
CA PRO A 20 -2.80 40.22 -36.24
C PRO A 20 -2.37 39.32 -37.42
N VAL A 21 -1.52 39.80 -38.32
CA VAL A 21 -0.92 38.98 -39.39
C VAL A 21 0.12 38.03 -38.83
N GLU A 22 0.95 38.47 -37.89
CA GLU A 22 1.99 37.68 -37.23
C GLU A 22 1.38 36.58 -36.35
N GLN A 23 0.28 36.88 -35.64
CA GLN A 23 -0.50 35.88 -34.89
C GLN A 23 -1.13 34.81 -35.79
N GLN A 24 -1.60 35.19 -36.98
CA GLN A 24 -2.13 34.22 -37.95
C GLN A 24 -1.04 33.29 -38.48
N PHE A 25 0.16 33.80 -38.74
CA PHE A 25 1.31 32.99 -39.15
C PHE A 25 1.81 32.06 -38.04
N GLU A 26 1.88 32.52 -36.79
CA GLU A 26 2.24 31.69 -35.64
C GLU A 26 1.22 30.58 -35.39
N THR A 27 -0.07 30.90 -35.48
CA THR A 27 -1.16 29.92 -35.34
C THR A 27 -1.13 28.88 -36.47
N ALA A 28 -0.87 29.31 -37.71
CA ALA A 28 -0.73 28.41 -38.84
C ALA A 28 0.50 27.50 -38.71
N ALA A 29 1.63 28.02 -38.21
CA ALA A 29 2.85 27.24 -37.97
C ALA A 29 2.68 26.24 -36.82
N ALA A 30 1.96 26.61 -35.75
CA ALA A 30 1.63 25.74 -34.62
C ALA A 30 0.70 24.60 -35.06
N ASN A 31 -0.33 24.91 -35.85
CA ASN A 31 -1.25 23.91 -36.40
C ASN A 31 -0.53 22.96 -37.38
N ALA A 32 0.33 23.47 -38.27
CA ALA A 32 1.12 22.64 -39.17
C ALA A 32 2.11 21.72 -38.42
N SER A 33 2.69 22.19 -37.31
CA SER A 33 3.56 21.36 -36.46
C SER A 33 2.78 20.27 -35.72
N ALA A 34 1.56 20.58 -35.27
CA ALA A 34 0.66 19.60 -34.66
C ALA A 34 0.19 18.54 -35.67
N GLU A 35 -0.15 18.95 -36.90
CA GLU A 35 -0.50 18.03 -37.98
C GLU A 35 0.69 17.13 -38.36
N ARG A 36 1.90 17.68 -38.48
CA ARG A 36 3.11 16.89 -38.75
C ARG A 36 3.41 15.87 -37.65
N ALA A 37 3.25 16.27 -36.39
CA ALA A 37 3.43 15.38 -35.25
C ALA A 37 2.38 14.25 -35.24
N LEU A 38 1.16 14.49 -35.73
CA LEU A 38 0.12 13.46 -35.87
C LEU A 38 0.38 12.53 -37.07
N GLU A 39 0.96 13.04 -38.16
CA GLU A 39 1.39 12.22 -39.31
C GLU A 39 2.58 11.31 -38.94
N ASP A 40 3.57 11.83 -38.21
CA ASP A 40 4.75 11.07 -37.78
C ASP A 40 4.40 9.96 -36.77
N VAL A 41 3.33 10.12 -35.98
CA VAL A 41 2.79 9.07 -35.08
C VAL A 41 2.05 7.97 -35.86
N GLN A 42 1.61 8.22 -37.10
CA GLN A 42 0.88 7.24 -37.91
C GLN A 42 1.78 6.35 -38.77
N THR A 43 3.08 6.65 -38.89
CA THR A 43 4.02 5.86 -39.71
C THR A 43 5.11 5.21 -38.86
N ASP A 44 5.09 3.87 -38.86
CA ASP A 44 6.19 2.96 -38.50
C ASP A 44 6.58 2.78 -37.01
N GLU A 45 5.61 2.48 -36.15
CA GLU A 45 5.88 1.64 -34.97
C GLU A 45 5.13 0.31 -35.08
N GLU A 46 5.84 -0.81 -35.13
CA GLU A 46 5.22 -2.11 -34.84
C GLU A 46 4.56 -2.02 -33.46
N PRO A 47 3.27 -2.35 -33.30
CA PRO A 47 2.61 -2.23 -32.02
C PRO A 47 3.27 -3.18 -31.04
N GLY A 48 4.03 -2.61 -30.08
CA GLY A 48 4.31 -3.28 -28.82
C GLY A 48 3.00 -3.77 -28.20
N PRO A 49 3.03 -4.77 -27.30
CA PRO A 49 1.81 -5.37 -26.75
C PRO A 49 0.86 -4.27 -26.29
N GLU A 50 -0.33 -4.23 -26.91
CA GLU A 50 -1.39 -3.24 -26.66
C GLU A 50 -1.60 -3.13 -25.16
N GLN A 51 -1.16 -2.00 -24.57
CA GLN A 51 -1.41 -1.79 -23.15
C GLN A 51 -2.92 -1.70 -22.97
N PRO A 52 -3.51 -2.51 -22.07
CA PRO A 52 -4.95 -2.49 -21.87
C PRO A 52 -5.39 -1.06 -21.54
N PRO A 53 -6.55 -0.63 -22.05
CA PRO A 53 -7.02 0.73 -21.87
C PRO A 53 -7.14 1.06 -20.38
N VAL A 54 -6.53 2.16 -19.97
CA VAL A 54 -6.48 2.60 -18.58
C VAL A 54 -7.89 2.83 -18.05
N ASP A 55 -8.32 2.07 -17.03
CA ASP A 55 -9.60 2.31 -16.34
C ASP A 55 -9.43 3.35 -15.23
N LEU A 56 -9.45 4.62 -15.63
CA LEU A 56 -9.34 5.77 -14.73
C LEU A 56 -10.51 5.90 -13.74
N THR A 57 -11.58 5.12 -13.91
CA THR A 57 -12.80 5.22 -13.08
C THR A 57 -12.91 4.12 -12.03
N ALA A 58 -11.98 3.17 -12.00
CA ALA A 58 -11.99 2.06 -11.05
C ALA A 58 -10.70 2.02 -10.21
N ALA A 59 -10.84 1.47 -9.01
CA ALA A 59 -9.73 1.28 -8.09
C ALA A 59 -9.90 0.01 -7.26
N ALA A 60 -8.79 -0.47 -6.73
CA ALA A 60 -8.73 -1.55 -5.76
C ALA A 60 -8.20 -1.04 -4.42
N PHE A 61 -8.95 -1.32 -3.35
CA PHE A 61 -8.64 -0.91 -1.99
C PHE A 61 -8.22 -2.11 -1.16
N PHE A 62 -6.99 -2.10 -0.64
CA PHE A 62 -6.45 -3.20 0.15
C PHE A 62 -6.21 -2.78 1.59
N ASP A 63 -6.78 -3.54 2.53
CA ASP A 63 -6.25 -3.52 3.89
C ASP A 63 -4.81 -4.09 3.92
N VAL A 64 -4.06 -3.73 4.96
CA VAL A 64 -2.65 -4.12 5.09
C VAL A 64 -2.50 -5.33 6.02
N ASP A 65 -2.88 -5.21 7.28
CA ASP A 65 -2.62 -6.22 8.29
C ASP A 65 -3.45 -7.48 8.02
N ASN A 66 -2.82 -8.66 8.06
CA ASN A 66 -3.38 -9.98 7.67
C ASN A 66 -3.95 -10.11 6.24
N THR A 67 -4.16 -9.02 5.53
CA THR A 67 -4.68 -8.96 4.16
C THR A 67 -3.54 -8.96 3.13
N LEU A 68 -2.72 -7.90 3.11
CA LEU A 68 -1.53 -7.80 2.26
C LEU A 68 -0.29 -8.36 2.97
N VAL A 69 -0.13 -8.04 4.25
CA VAL A 69 1.00 -8.43 5.09
C VAL A 69 0.54 -9.49 6.09
N GLN A 70 1.36 -10.50 6.31
CA GLN A 70 1.12 -11.55 7.29
C GLN A 70 1.29 -10.99 8.71
N GLY A 71 0.22 -11.00 9.51
CA GLY A 71 0.24 -10.41 10.85
C GLY A 71 0.15 -8.88 10.80
N SER A 72 0.48 -8.24 11.92
CA SER A 72 0.42 -6.78 12.03
C SER A 72 1.71 -6.11 11.57
N SER A 73 1.58 -5.20 10.61
CA SER A 73 2.66 -4.33 10.12
C SER A 73 3.24 -3.47 11.24
N LEU A 74 2.41 -2.97 12.17
CA LEU A 74 2.89 -2.19 13.31
C LEU A 74 3.74 -3.04 14.27
N VAL A 75 3.40 -4.31 14.45
CA VAL A 75 4.22 -5.25 15.26
C VAL A 75 5.55 -5.52 14.58
N HIS A 76 5.57 -5.74 13.26
CA HIS A 76 6.83 -5.89 12.50
C HIS A 76 7.69 -4.63 12.58
N PHE A 77 7.07 -3.47 12.45
CA PHE A 77 7.72 -2.18 12.60
C PHE A 77 8.33 -2.02 13.99
N GLY A 78 7.56 -2.30 15.05
CA GLY A 78 8.05 -2.28 16.43
C GLY A 78 9.21 -3.24 16.67
N ARG A 79 9.23 -4.42 16.04
CA ARG A 79 10.36 -5.35 16.10
C ARG A 79 11.61 -4.79 15.42
N GLY A 80 11.45 -4.15 14.26
CA GLY A 80 12.55 -3.48 13.55
C GLY A 80 13.16 -2.34 14.36
N LEU A 81 12.33 -1.55 15.03
CA LEU A 81 12.77 -0.50 15.96
C LEU A 81 13.48 -1.07 17.19
N ALA A 82 12.97 -2.17 17.77
CA ALA A 82 13.61 -2.83 18.91
C ALA A 82 15.02 -3.34 18.57
N ALA A 83 15.20 -3.93 17.38
CA ALA A 83 16.50 -4.40 16.90
C ALA A 83 17.53 -3.26 16.78
N ARG A 84 17.04 -2.03 16.52
CA ARG A 84 17.85 -0.80 16.43
C ARG A 84 18.00 -0.07 17.77
N LYS A 85 17.61 -0.69 18.89
CA LYS A 85 17.69 -0.12 20.26
C LYS A 85 16.88 1.17 20.45
N TYR A 86 15.83 1.37 19.64
CA TYR A 86 14.91 2.50 19.83
C TYR A 86 14.01 2.32 21.06
N PHE A 87 13.83 1.08 21.52
CA PHE A 87 13.09 0.77 22.75
C PHE A 87 14.04 0.44 23.89
N THR A 88 13.71 0.91 25.09
CA THR A 88 14.37 0.42 26.30
C THR A 88 13.95 -1.03 26.56
N TYR A 89 14.76 -1.77 27.32
CA TYR A 89 14.40 -3.13 27.73
C TYR A 89 13.04 -3.20 28.45
N ARG A 90 12.69 -2.15 29.21
CA ARG A 90 11.40 -2.04 29.91
C ARG A 90 10.24 -1.84 28.94
N ASP A 91 10.45 -1.11 27.84
CA ASP A 91 9.43 -0.93 26.80
C ASP A 91 9.14 -2.23 26.05
N VAL A 92 10.19 -2.96 25.68
CA VAL A 92 10.06 -4.27 25.03
C VAL A 92 9.29 -5.26 25.91
N LEU A 93 9.64 -5.34 27.21
CA LEU A 93 8.90 -6.17 28.16
C LEU A 93 7.43 -5.74 28.30
N GLY A 94 7.16 -4.43 28.31
CA GLY A 94 5.80 -3.90 28.34
C GLY A 94 4.99 -4.30 27.10
N PHE A 95 5.58 -4.25 25.90
CA PHE A 95 4.94 -4.71 24.66
C PHE A 95 4.67 -6.21 24.68
N ILE A 96 5.62 -7.02 25.13
CA ILE A 96 5.45 -8.49 25.26
C ILE A 96 4.31 -8.78 26.23
N TYR A 97 4.26 -8.10 27.37
CA TYR A 97 3.19 -8.26 28.35
C TYR A 97 1.82 -7.85 27.78
N ALA A 98 1.74 -6.70 27.10
CA ALA A 98 0.50 -6.25 26.47
C ALA A 98 0.01 -7.23 25.40
N GLN A 99 0.92 -7.78 24.59
CA GLN A 99 0.59 -8.75 23.56
C GLN A 99 0.20 -10.11 24.15
N ALA A 100 0.88 -10.59 25.19
CA ALA A 100 0.47 -11.78 25.93
C ALA A 100 -0.92 -11.60 26.57
N LYS A 101 -1.18 -10.44 27.18
CA LYS A 101 -2.49 -10.09 27.74
C LYS A 101 -3.57 -10.09 26.65
N PHE A 102 -3.29 -9.56 25.46
CA PHE A 102 -4.21 -9.57 24.32
C PHE A 102 -4.56 -11.00 23.87
N GLN A 103 -3.55 -11.87 23.72
CA GLN A 103 -3.78 -13.27 23.33
C GLN A 103 -4.58 -14.05 24.38
N VAL A 104 -4.44 -13.72 25.66
CA VAL A 104 -5.12 -14.43 26.76
C VAL A 104 -6.53 -13.87 27.03
N LEU A 105 -6.73 -12.55 26.98
CA LEU A 105 -8.01 -11.93 27.32
C LEU A 105 -8.94 -11.72 26.11
N GLY A 106 -8.42 -11.76 24.88
CA GLY A 106 -9.20 -11.79 23.64
C GLY A 106 -10.14 -10.60 23.39
N LYS A 107 -10.14 -9.57 24.25
CA LYS A 107 -10.99 -8.38 24.16
C LYS A 107 -10.14 -7.13 24.37
N GLU A 108 -10.13 -6.27 23.35
CA GLU A 108 -9.66 -4.90 23.48
C GLU A 108 -10.67 -4.11 24.31
N ASN A 109 -10.32 -3.75 25.54
CA ASN A 109 -11.02 -2.67 26.22
C ASN A 109 -10.60 -1.35 25.56
N SER A 110 -11.55 -0.46 25.30
CA SER A 110 -11.30 0.87 24.72
C SER A 110 -10.22 1.67 25.47
N ASN A 111 -10.15 1.49 26.79
CA ASN A 111 -9.12 2.08 27.64
C ASN A 111 -7.70 1.56 27.36
N ASP A 112 -7.55 0.27 27.03
CA ASP A 112 -6.26 -0.34 26.71
C ASP A 112 -5.76 0.12 25.33
N VAL A 113 -6.66 0.25 24.35
CA VAL A 113 -6.36 0.80 23.02
C VAL A 113 -5.97 2.28 23.10
N ALA A 114 -6.72 3.07 23.86
CA ALA A 114 -6.40 4.49 24.06
C ALA A 114 -5.07 4.69 24.79
N ALA A 115 -4.75 3.85 25.78
CA ALA A 115 -3.45 3.88 26.45
C ALA A 115 -2.30 3.49 25.52
N GLY A 116 -2.48 2.44 24.71
CA GLY A 116 -1.52 2.02 23.69
C GLY A 116 -1.26 3.11 22.64
N ARG A 117 -2.32 3.75 22.13
CA ARG A 117 -2.24 4.90 21.20
C ARG A 117 -1.42 6.03 21.80
N ARG A 118 -1.72 6.46 23.04
CA ARG A 118 -0.97 7.53 23.71
C ARG A 118 0.51 7.20 23.84
N LYS A 119 0.84 5.96 24.23
CA LYS A 119 2.23 5.53 24.38
C LYS A 119 2.97 5.52 23.04
N ALA A 120 2.32 5.06 21.96
CA ALA A 120 2.90 5.06 20.62
C ALA A 120 3.12 6.48 20.08
N LEU A 121 2.21 7.41 20.35
CA LEU A 121 2.36 8.80 19.93
C LEU A 121 3.44 9.56 20.71
N ALA A 122 3.49 9.39 22.02
CA ALA A 122 4.55 9.96 22.85
C ALA A 122 5.96 9.46 22.44
N PHE A 123 6.05 8.27 21.85
CA PHE A 123 7.31 7.72 21.37
C PHE A 123 7.85 8.43 20.12
N ILE A 124 6.95 8.88 19.24
CA ILE A 124 7.31 9.61 18.01
C ILE A 124 7.35 11.12 18.18
N GLU A 125 6.80 11.65 19.28
CA GLU A 125 6.79 13.08 19.59
C GLU A 125 8.20 13.69 19.56
N GLY A 126 8.34 14.84 18.89
CA GLY A 126 9.60 15.55 18.73
C GLY A 126 10.56 14.93 17.71
N ARG A 127 10.19 13.82 17.05
CA ARG A 127 11.01 13.20 16.00
C ARG A 127 10.69 13.75 14.61
N PRO A 128 11.68 13.86 13.71
CA PRO A 128 11.44 14.19 12.31
C PRO A 128 10.59 13.11 11.62
N THR A 129 9.63 13.52 10.78
CA THR A 129 8.82 12.60 9.96
C THR A 129 9.69 11.79 9.01
N ALA A 130 10.73 12.40 8.46
CA ALA A 130 11.72 11.76 7.59
C ALA A 130 12.48 10.61 8.29
N GLU A 131 12.68 10.67 9.61
CA GLU A 131 13.27 9.58 10.38
C GLU A 131 12.37 8.34 10.35
N LEU A 132 11.06 8.53 10.57
CA LEU A 132 10.09 7.44 10.58
C LEU A 132 9.92 6.83 9.18
N MET A 133 9.96 7.65 8.12
CA MET A 133 9.94 7.17 6.74
C MET A 133 11.17 6.30 6.44
N ARG A 134 12.38 6.77 6.78
CA ARG A 134 13.61 5.99 6.58
C ARG A 134 13.56 4.67 7.35
N LEU A 135 13.14 4.70 8.61
CA LEU A 135 12.95 3.47 9.41
C LEU A 135 11.90 2.55 8.79
N GLY A 136 10.84 3.11 8.21
CA GLY A 136 9.82 2.36 7.46
C GLY A 136 10.42 1.61 6.28
N GLU A 137 11.28 2.27 5.50
CA GLU A 137 11.97 1.68 4.35
C GLU A 137 12.89 0.54 4.76
N GLU A 138 13.72 0.75 5.78
CA GLU A 138 14.65 -0.27 6.26
C GLU A 138 13.90 -1.49 6.82
N VAL A 139 12.87 -1.27 7.64
CA VAL A 139 12.07 -2.37 8.21
C VAL A 139 11.23 -3.07 7.14
N PHE A 140 10.85 -2.36 6.09
CA PHE A 140 10.22 -2.99 4.94
C PHE A 140 11.15 -4.04 4.32
N ASP A 141 12.37 -3.63 3.98
CA ASP A 141 13.35 -4.47 3.30
C ASP A 141 13.78 -5.68 4.16
N GLU A 142 13.94 -5.46 5.47
CA GLU A 142 14.41 -6.50 6.39
C GLU A 142 13.32 -7.49 6.85
N ILE A 143 12.07 -7.05 6.95
CA ILE A 143 11.02 -7.81 7.64
C ILE A 143 9.75 -7.91 6.80
N ILE A 144 9.20 -6.78 6.34
CA ILE A 144 7.83 -6.77 5.78
C ILE A 144 7.78 -7.44 4.41
N ALA A 145 8.80 -7.27 3.57
CA ALA A 145 8.86 -7.86 2.23
C ALA A 145 8.59 -9.38 2.25
N ASP A 146 9.25 -10.12 3.13
CA ASP A 146 9.08 -11.56 3.32
C ASP A 146 7.72 -11.97 3.93
N LYS A 147 6.98 -11.00 4.47
CA LYS A 147 5.67 -11.18 5.07
C LYS A 147 4.53 -10.83 4.13
N ILE A 148 4.79 -10.40 2.90
CA ILE A 148 3.71 -10.16 1.94
C ILE A 148 3.06 -11.48 1.54
N TRP A 149 1.73 -11.49 1.46
CA TRP A 149 0.98 -12.60 0.87
C TRP A 149 1.11 -12.51 -0.64
N GLU A 150 1.82 -13.47 -1.24
CA GLU A 150 2.03 -13.52 -2.69
C GLU A 150 0.70 -13.53 -3.46
N GLY A 151 -0.31 -14.24 -2.98
CA GLY A 151 -1.65 -14.22 -3.58
C GLY A 151 -2.35 -12.86 -3.51
N THR A 152 -2.12 -12.07 -2.46
CA THR A 152 -2.65 -10.69 -2.37
C THR A 152 -1.85 -9.74 -3.25
N ARG A 153 -0.53 -9.92 -3.35
CA ARG A 153 0.32 -9.16 -4.28
C ARG A 153 -0.12 -9.37 -5.73
N GLN A 154 -0.43 -10.60 -6.12
CA GLN A 154 -0.92 -10.92 -7.47
C GLN A 154 -2.28 -10.27 -7.76
N LEU A 155 -3.16 -10.16 -6.77
CA LEU A 155 -4.41 -9.41 -6.90
C LEU A 155 -4.15 -7.92 -7.14
N ALA A 156 -3.22 -7.31 -6.39
CA ALA A 156 -2.84 -5.92 -6.62
C ALA A 156 -2.26 -5.73 -8.03
N GLN A 157 -1.37 -6.63 -8.47
CA GLN A 157 -0.79 -6.59 -9.81
C GLN A 157 -1.86 -6.73 -10.90
N MET A 158 -2.82 -7.64 -10.74
CA MET A 158 -3.94 -7.80 -11.68
C MET A 158 -4.72 -6.49 -11.88
N HIS A 159 -4.91 -5.69 -10.83
CA HIS A 159 -5.56 -4.37 -10.95
C HIS A 159 -4.67 -3.35 -11.65
N LEU A 160 -3.37 -3.31 -11.34
CA LEU A 160 -2.41 -2.45 -12.03
C LEU A 160 -2.34 -2.79 -13.53
N ASP A 161 -2.28 -4.09 -13.87
CA ASP A 161 -2.27 -4.60 -15.23
C ASP A 161 -3.58 -4.27 -15.97
N ALA A 162 -4.69 -4.08 -15.24
CA ALA A 162 -5.95 -3.60 -15.79
C ALA A 162 -6.04 -2.07 -15.90
N GLY A 163 -4.95 -1.35 -15.64
CA GLY A 163 -4.89 0.11 -15.66
C GLY A 163 -5.71 0.80 -14.55
N GLN A 164 -6.00 0.08 -13.46
CA GLN A 164 -6.76 0.61 -12.32
C GLN A 164 -5.83 1.19 -11.25
N GLN A 165 -6.36 2.10 -10.45
CA GLN A 165 -5.64 2.59 -9.28
C GLN A 165 -5.61 1.53 -8.16
N VAL A 166 -4.51 1.42 -7.44
CA VAL A 166 -4.37 0.51 -6.31
C VAL A 166 -3.94 1.26 -5.06
N TRP A 167 -4.79 1.21 -4.03
CA TRP A 167 -4.64 1.98 -2.80
C TRP A 167 -4.61 1.07 -1.58
N LEU A 168 -3.69 1.34 -0.66
CA LEU A 168 -3.75 0.77 0.69
C LEU A 168 -4.71 1.57 1.57
N VAL A 169 -5.47 0.91 2.43
CA VAL A 169 -6.41 1.53 3.37
C VAL A 169 -6.31 0.87 4.74
N THR A 170 -5.58 1.50 5.66
CA THR A 170 -5.12 0.85 6.89
C THR A 170 -5.17 1.74 8.13
N ALA A 171 -5.29 1.13 9.30
CA ALA A 171 -5.12 1.80 10.59
C ALA A 171 -3.63 2.07 10.93
N THR A 172 -2.70 1.44 10.23
CA THR A 172 -1.25 1.65 10.35
C THR A 172 -0.87 3.12 10.07
N PRO A 173 0.20 3.66 10.70
CA PRO A 173 0.69 5.00 10.39
C PRO A 173 0.93 5.22 8.89
N TYR A 174 0.56 6.40 8.41
CA TYR A 174 0.64 6.77 7.01
C TYR A 174 2.05 6.56 6.43
N GLU A 175 3.11 6.91 7.16
CA GLU A 175 4.51 6.81 6.73
C GLU A 175 4.90 5.36 6.38
N LEU A 176 4.43 4.40 7.17
CA LEU A 176 4.68 2.98 6.88
C LEU A 176 3.81 2.49 5.72
N ALA A 177 2.53 2.90 5.67
CA ALA A 177 1.62 2.52 4.61
C ALA A 177 2.10 3.04 3.24
N ILE A 178 2.52 4.30 3.15
CA ILE A 178 3.04 4.88 1.90
C ILE A 178 4.36 4.23 1.47
N THR A 179 5.20 3.82 2.42
CA THR A 179 6.42 3.06 2.14
C THR A 179 6.09 1.72 1.47
N ILE A 180 5.14 0.96 2.04
CA ILE A 180 4.68 -0.31 1.45
C ILE A 180 4.12 -0.07 0.04
N ALA A 181 3.27 0.95 -0.13
CA ALA A 181 2.68 1.28 -1.42
C ALA A 181 3.76 1.57 -2.47
N ARG A 182 4.74 2.41 -2.16
CA ARG A 182 5.85 2.75 -3.07
C ARG A 182 6.70 1.53 -3.44
N ARG A 183 7.08 0.73 -2.43
CA ARG A 183 7.89 -0.48 -2.65
C ARG A 183 7.20 -1.53 -3.52
N LEU A 184 5.87 -1.53 -3.55
CA LEU A 184 5.07 -2.44 -4.36
C LEU A 184 4.56 -1.81 -5.67
N GLY A 185 4.92 -0.56 -5.97
CA GLY A 185 4.47 0.12 -7.19
C GLY A 185 2.97 0.43 -7.21
N LEU A 186 2.34 0.56 -6.04
CA LEU A 186 0.92 0.91 -5.92
C LEU A 186 0.70 2.41 -6.10
N THR A 187 -0.53 2.83 -6.37
CA THR A 187 -0.91 4.24 -6.56
C THR A 187 -0.70 5.07 -5.29
N GLY A 188 -1.05 4.54 -4.12
CA GLY A 188 -0.85 5.25 -2.87
C GLY A 188 -1.40 4.54 -1.64
N ALA A 189 -1.51 5.30 -0.54
CA ALA A 189 -1.99 4.79 0.73
C ALA A 189 -2.84 5.81 1.49
N LEU A 190 -3.85 5.31 2.18
CA LEU A 190 -4.64 5.98 3.22
C LEU A 190 -4.29 5.30 4.54
N GLY A 191 -3.71 6.05 5.47
CA GLY A 191 -3.26 5.57 6.77
C GLY A 191 -3.68 6.49 7.90
N THR A 192 -3.42 6.08 9.14
CA THR A 192 -3.58 6.95 10.30
C THR A 192 -2.51 8.03 10.28
N VAL A 193 -2.91 9.30 10.39
CA VAL A 193 -2.00 10.44 10.28
C VAL A 193 -1.65 10.98 11.67
N ALA A 194 -0.38 10.89 12.05
CA ALA A 194 0.14 11.63 13.19
C ALA A 194 0.37 13.09 12.78
N GLU A 195 -0.04 14.02 13.64
CA GLU A 195 0.13 15.44 13.40
C GLU A 195 1.63 15.79 13.44
N SER A 196 2.04 16.63 12.49
CA SER A 196 3.39 17.16 12.42
C SER A 196 3.38 18.64 12.07
N GLU A 197 4.33 19.38 12.64
CA GLU A 197 4.58 20.79 12.35
C GLU A 197 6.04 20.94 11.92
N ASN A 198 6.27 21.59 10.78
CA ASN A 198 7.61 21.77 10.19
C ASN A 198 8.41 20.45 10.04
N GLY A 199 7.71 19.35 9.71
CA GLY A 199 8.32 18.04 9.53
C GLY A 199 8.69 17.32 10.83
N VAL A 200 8.15 17.74 11.98
CA VAL A 200 8.37 17.12 13.29
C VAL A 200 7.04 16.71 13.92
N PHE A 201 6.94 15.49 14.46
CA PHE A 201 5.70 15.02 15.08
C PHE A 201 5.38 15.75 16.38
N THR A 202 4.10 16.10 16.56
CA THR A 202 3.60 16.79 17.75
C THR A 202 3.13 15.84 18.87
N GLY A 203 3.13 14.53 18.61
CA GLY A 203 2.57 13.53 19.53
C GLY A 203 1.04 13.45 19.52
N ARG A 204 0.37 14.12 18.56
CA ARG A 204 -1.10 14.06 18.37
C ARG A 204 -1.47 13.36 17.06
N LEU A 205 -2.74 13.05 16.86
CA LEU A 205 -3.25 12.61 15.55
C LEU A 205 -3.97 13.76 14.86
N VAL A 206 -3.93 13.75 13.53
CA VAL A 206 -4.89 14.49 12.71
C VAL A 206 -6.17 13.66 12.65
N GLY A 207 -7.18 14.07 13.42
CA GLY A 207 -8.42 13.30 13.58
C GLY A 207 -8.23 12.01 14.40
N ASP A 208 -8.84 10.92 13.93
CA ASP A 208 -8.83 9.63 14.60
C ASP A 208 -8.17 8.53 13.77
N ILE A 209 -7.91 7.38 14.42
CA ILE A 209 -7.36 6.19 13.77
C ILE A 209 -8.26 5.79 12.60
N LEU A 210 -7.65 5.49 11.46
CA LEU A 210 -8.36 5.08 10.25
C LEU A 210 -8.82 3.61 10.35
N HIS A 211 -9.89 3.39 11.13
CA HIS A 211 -10.43 2.07 11.43
C HIS A 211 -11.93 1.96 11.13
N GLY A 212 -12.36 0.80 10.67
CA GLY A 212 -13.75 0.46 10.37
C GLY A 212 -14.49 1.53 9.55
N PRO A 213 -15.54 2.20 10.08
CA PRO A 213 -16.26 3.25 9.37
C PRO A 213 -15.38 4.40 8.84
N GLY A 214 -14.27 4.70 9.52
CA GLY A 214 -13.31 5.71 9.08
C GLY A 214 -12.67 5.35 7.73
N LYS A 215 -12.34 4.08 7.51
CA LYS A 215 -11.82 3.60 6.21
C LYS A 215 -12.82 3.83 5.09
N ALA A 216 -14.09 3.51 5.31
CA ALA A 216 -15.15 3.73 4.32
C ALA A 216 -15.34 5.23 4.00
N HIS A 217 -15.21 6.11 5.00
CA HIS A 217 -15.27 7.56 4.78
C HIS A 217 -14.07 8.09 3.98
N ALA A 218 -12.85 7.63 4.29
CA ALA A 218 -11.65 8.02 3.56
C ALA A 218 -11.70 7.56 2.09
N VAL A 219 -12.17 6.33 1.84
CA VAL A 219 -12.36 5.82 0.47
C VAL A 219 -13.42 6.60 -0.30
N ARG A 220 -14.54 6.99 0.33
CA ARG A 220 -15.52 7.90 -0.31
C ARG A 220 -14.89 9.24 -0.69
N SER A 221 -14.12 9.82 0.21
CA SER A 221 -13.48 11.13 0.00
C SER A 221 -12.46 11.05 -1.14
N LEU A 222 -11.66 9.97 -1.17
CA LEU A 222 -10.75 9.69 -2.28
C LEU A 222 -11.50 9.50 -3.59
N ALA A 223 -12.58 8.73 -3.60
CA ALA A 223 -13.36 8.49 -4.82
C ALA A 223 -13.92 9.77 -5.43
N ILE A 224 -14.36 10.73 -4.61
CA ILE A 224 -14.79 12.05 -5.09
C ILE A 224 -13.61 12.80 -5.74
N ARG A 225 -12.44 12.82 -5.09
CA ARG A 225 -11.26 13.54 -5.57
C ARG A 225 -10.69 12.95 -6.86
N GLU A 226 -10.65 11.63 -6.96
CA GLU A 226 -10.03 10.89 -8.07
C GLU A 226 -11.04 10.51 -9.17
N GLY A 227 -12.31 10.91 -9.05
CA GLY A 227 -13.36 10.59 -10.04
C GLY A 227 -13.73 9.11 -10.13
N LEU A 228 -13.58 8.36 -9.04
CA LEU A 228 -13.80 6.91 -9.01
C LEU A 228 -15.29 6.55 -8.91
N ASN A 229 -15.72 5.61 -9.74
CA ASN A 229 -17.00 4.95 -9.58
C ASN A 229 -16.84 3.76 -8.63
N LEU A 230 -17.28 3.93 -7.37
CA LEU A 230 -17.19 2.89 -6.35
C LEU A 230 -17.87 1.57 -6.74
N LYS A 231 -18.89 1.58 -7.62
CA LYS A 231 -19.52 0.35 -8.13
C LYS A 231 -18.65 -0.44 -9.11
N ARG A 232 -17.59 0.17 -9.64
CA ARG A 232 -16.54 -0.50 -10.43
C ARG A 232 -15.31 -0.85 -9.59
N CYS A 233 -15.25 -0.37 -8.35
CA CYS A 233 -14.11 -0.61 -7.47
C CYS A 233 -14.22 -1.96 -6.76
N THR A 234 -13.06 -2.43 -6.31
CA THR A 234 -12.92 -3.66 -5.50
C THR A 234 -12.29 -3.35 -4.15
N ALA A 235 -12.70 -4.06 -3.10
CA ALA A 235 -12.08 -3.93 -1.77
C ALA A 235 -11.73 -5.30 -1.17
N TYR A 236 -10.58 -5.34 -0.49
CA TYR A 236 -9.97 -6.53 0.09
C TYR A 236 -9.68 -6.30 1.58
N SER A 237 -10.17 -7.18 2.45
CA SER A 237 -9.86 -7.13 3.89
C SER A 237 -10.05 -8.50 4.56
N ASP A 238 -9.40 -8.70 5.71
CA ASP A 238 -9.55 -9.88 6.57
C ASP A 238 -10.48 -9.66 7.76
N SER A 239 -10.80 -8.40 8.09
CA SER A 239 -11.47 -8.05 9.33
C SER A 239 -12.95 -7.72 9.16
N TYR A 240 -13.78 -8.21 10.09
CA TYR A 240 -15.20 -7.82 10.15
C TYR A 240 -15.38 -6.30 10.32
N ASN A 241 -14.41 -5.61 10.93
CA ASN A 241 -14.46 -4.17 11.13
C ASN A 241 -14.55 -3.40 9.80
N ASP A 242 -14.06 -3.99 8.71
CA ASP A 242 -14.03 -3.38 7.38
C ASP A 242 -15.30 -3.68 6.55
N VAL A 243 -16.32 -4.34 7.12
CA VAL A 243 -17.63 -4.52 6.46
C VAL A 243 -18.20 -3.21 5.88
N PRO A 244 -18.10 -2.03 6.54
CA PRO A 244 -18.54 -0.76 5.95
C PRO A 244 -17.79 -0.38 4.68
N LEU A 245 -16.48 -0.67 4.59
CA LEU A 245 -15.67 -0.45 3.40
C LEU A 245 -16.02 -1.48 2.31
N LEU A 246 -16.05 -2.76 2.66
CA LEU A 246 -16.39 -3.84 1.73
C LEU A 246 -17.79 -3.66 1.13
N SER A 247 -18.76 -3.16 1.91
CA SER A 247 -20.13 -2.91 1.44
C SER A 247 -20.27 -1.66 0.57
N LEU A 248 -19.25 -0.79 0.53
CA LEU A 248 -19.28 0.46 -0.21
C LEU A 248 -19.03 0.26 -1.71
N VAL A 249 -18.18 -0.71 -2.04
CA VAL A 249 -17.67 -0.96 -3.40
C VAL A 249 -18.55 -1.93 -4.18
N GLY A 250 -18.27 -2.09 -5.48
CA GLY A 250 -18.96 -3.05 -6.35
C GLY A 250 -18.59 -4.50 -6.07
N THR A 251 -17.32 -4.75 -5.76
CA THR A 251 -16.79 -6.10 -5.54
C THR A 251 -16.07 -6.16 -4.18
N ALA A 252 -16.52 -7.06 -3.32
CA ALA A 252 -15.94 -7.29 -2.00
C ALA A 252 -15.30 -8.67 -1.94
N VAL A 253 -14.05 -8.74 -1.49
CA VAL A 253 -13.30 -9.98 -1.36
C VAL A 253 -12.72 -10.08 0.05
N ALA A 254 -13.11 -11.13 0.76
CA ALA A 254 -12.61 -11.43 2.09
C ALA A 254 -11.30 -12.25 2.00
N ILE A 255 -10.19 -11.64 2.39
CA ILE A 255 -8.85 -12.24 2.33
C ILE A 255 -8.48 -12.77 3.71
N ASN A 256 -8.10 -14.03 3.84
CA ASN A 256 -7.73 -14.65 5.12
C ASN A 256 -8.69 -14.33 6.29
N PRO A 257 -10.03 -14.32 6.08
CA PRO A 257 -10.91 -13.62 7.00
C PRO A 257 -10.89 -14.21 8.40
N ASP A 258 -11.13 -13.33 9.38
CA ASP A 258 -11.55 -13.70 10.72
C ASP A 258 -12.89 -14.47 10.68
N ALA A 259 -13.28 -15.06 11.82
CA ALA A 259 -14.49 -15.90 11.88
C ALA A 259 -15.77 -15.09 11.54
N ALA A 260 -15.87 -13.87 12.04
CA ALA A 260 -17.04 -13.03 11.86
C ALA A 260 -17.18 -12.55 10.42
N LEU A 261 -16.09 -12.10 9.78
CA LEU A 261 -16.07 -11.71 8.38
C LEU A 261 -16.33 -12.91 7.48
N ARG A 262 -15.79 -14.09 7.80
CA ARG A 262 -16.05 -15.32 7.02
C ARG A 262 -17.53 -15.65 6.99
N ASP A 263 -18.20 -15.63 8.14
CA ASP A 263 -19.63 -15.92 8.23
C ASP A 263 -20.46 -14.85 7.52
N TYR A 264 -20.07 -13.57 7.65
CA TYR A 264 -20.72 -12.47 6.96
C TYR A 264 -20.57 -12.56 5.44
N ALA A 265 -19.35 -12.80 4.96
CA ALA A 265 -19.02 -12.97 3.54
C ALA A 265 -19.81 -14.12 2.91
N ARG A 266 -19.91 -15.27 3.59
CA ARG A 266 -20.74 -16.40 3.15
C ARG A 266 -22.21 -16.01 3.00
N LYS A 267 -22.77 -15.28 3.96
CA LYS A 267 -24.17 -14.81 3.90
C LYS A 267 -24.41 -13.79 2.79
N ARG A 268 -23.41 -12.97 2.47
CA ARG A 268 -23.47 -11.95 1.41
C ARG A 268 -23.07 -12.47 0.03
N GLY A 269 -22.57 -13.71 -0.08
CA GLY A 269 -22.01 -14.24 -1.32
C GLY A 269 -20.71 -13.54 -1.76
N TRP A 270 -19.97 -12.94 -0.82
CA TRP A 270 -18.67 -12.35 -1.12
C TRP A 270 -17.62 -13.44 -1.34
N GLU A 271 -16.69 -13.16 -2.26
CA GLU A 271 -15.57 -14.07 -2.53
C GLU A 271 -14.69 -14.19 -1.29
N ILE A 272 -14.21 -15.40 -0.99
CA ILE A 272 -13.30 -15.67 0.12
C ILE A 272 -12.04 -16.32 -0.43
N ARG A 273 -10.87 -15.70 -0.18
CA ARG A 273 -9.56 -16.30 -0.48
C ARG A 273 -8.77 -16.50 0.80
N ASP A 274 -8.35 -17.73 1.08
CA ASP A 274 -7.59 -18.07 2.29
C ASP A 274 -6.21 -18.62 1.93
N PHE A 275 -5.21 -17.74 1.88
CA PHE A 275 -3.83 -18.05 1.53
C PHE A 275 -3.08 -18.78 2.65
N ARG A 276 -3.63 -18.81 3.87
CA ARG A 276 -3.05 -19.57 5.00
C ARG A 276 -3.10 -21.07 4.75
N THR A 277 -4.12 -21.55 4.03
CA THR A 277 -4.34 -22.98 3.78
C THR A 277 -3.31 -23.57 2.83
N ALA A 278 -3.01 -22.86 1.73
CA ALA A 278 -1.98 -23.28 0.77
C ALA A 278 -0.60 -23.43 1.44
N ARG A 279 -0.25 -22.51 2.35
CA ARG A 279 0.99 -22.61 3.12
C ARG A 279 0.99 -23.78 4.11
N LYS A 280 -0.13 -24.04 4.81
CA LYS A 280 -0.23 -25.22 5.70
C LYS A 280 -0.05 -26.52 4.92
N ALA A 281 -0.67 -26.61 3.74
CA ALA A 281 -0.54 -27.75 2.85
C ALA A 281 0.91 -27.93 2.36
N ALA A 282 1.59 -26.86 1.93
CA ALA A 282 2.99 -26.93 1.52
C ALA A 282 3.94 -27.33 2.68
N ARG A 283 3.75 -26.73 3.87
CA ARG A 283 4.63 -26.98 5.03
C ARG A 283 4.49 -28.40 5.58
N ILE A 284 3.31 -29.00 5.49
CA ILE A 284 3.06 -30.36 5.98
C ILE A 284 3.31 -31.38 4.87
N GLY A 285 2.82 -31.13 3.65
CA GLY A 285 2.85 -32.10 2.55
C GLY A 285 4.25 -32.35 1.96
N VAL A 286 5.11 -31.31 1.84
CA VAL A 286 6.43 -31.46 1.21
C VAL A 286 7.38 -32.33 2.06
N PRO A 287 7.54 -32.11 3.38
CA PRO A 287 8.37 -32.99 4.21
C PRO A 287 7.83 -34.43 4.28
N SER A 288 6.51 -34.61 4.37
CA SER A 288 5.88 -35.94 4.42
C SER A 288 6.09 -36.73 3.13
N ALA A 289 5.97 -36.08 1.97
CA ALA A 289 6.23 -36.72 0.68
C ALA A 289 7.70 -37.12 0.51
N LEU A 290 8.64 -36.26 0.93
CA LEU A 290 10.08 -36.56 0.90
C LEU A 290 10.44 -37.72 1.84
N ALA A 291 9.87 -37.76 3.05
CA ALA A 291 10.10 -38.84 4.00
C ALA A 291 9.57 -40.19 3.49
N LEU A 292 8.37 -40.21 2.91
CA LEU A 292 7.79 -41.41 2.30
C LEU A 292 8.60 -41.86 1.07
N GLY A 293 9.04 -40.93 0.23
CA GLY A 293 9.89 -41.22 -0.93
C GLY A 293 11.25 -41.83 -0.52
N ALA A 294 11.89 -41.29 0.52
CA ALA A 294 13.15 -41.83 1.04
C ALA A 294 12.99 -43.24 1.63
N ALA A 295 11.92 -43.49 2.39
CA ALA A 295 11.63 -44.81 2.95
C ALA A 295 11.32 -45.83 1.84
N GLY A 296 10.51 -45.47 0.85
CA GLY A 296 10.21 -46.31 -0.31
C GLY A 296 11.45 -46.63 -1.14
N GLY A 297 12.32 -45.64 -1.39
CA GLY A 297 13.59 -45.83 -2.09
C GLY A 297 14.56 -46.75 -1.34
N ALA A 298 14.65 -46.62 -0.02
CA ALA A 298 15.49 -47.50 0.81
C ALA A 298 15.00 -48.96 0.80
N LEU A 299 13.68 -49.18 0.91
CA LEU A 299 13.08 -50.51 0.84
C LEU A 299 13.29 -51.17 -0.54
N ALA A 300 13.11 -50.41 -1.63
CA ALA A 300 13.38 -50.90 -2.98
C ALA A 300 14.86 -51.28 -3.18
N ALA A 301 15.80 -50.49 -2.64
CA ALA A 301 17.23 -50.79 -2.71
C ALA A 301 17.64 -52.02 -1.87
N VAL A 302 16.97 -52.28 -0.75
CA VAL A 302 17.20 -53.49 0.06
C VAL A 302 16.62 -54.73 -0.63
N ALA A 303 15.44 -54.60 -1.25
CA ALA A 303 14.81 -55.69 -2.00
C ALA A 303 15.62 -56.09 -3.23
N SER A 304 16.15 -55.12 -4.00
CA SER A 304 16.98 -55.40 -5.18
C SER A 304 18.30 -56.10 -4.84
N ARG A 305 18.95 -55.73 -3.72
CA ARG A 305 20.17 -56.39 -3.22
C ARG A 305 19.96 -57.82 -2.74
N ARG A 306 18.73 -58.19 -2.37
CA ARG A 306 18.38 -59.56 -1.95
C ARG A 306 18.08 -60.49 -3.12
N GLN A 307 17.69 -59.95 -4.27
CA GLN A 307 17.43 -60.74 -5.49
C GLN A 307 18.69 -60.99 -6.33
N SER A 308 19.76 -60.23 -6.10
CA SER A 308 21.05 -60.36 -6.80
C SER A 308 22.09 -61.23 -6.07
N ARG A 309 21.67 -62.03 -5.09
CA ARG A 309 22.48 -63.03 -4.37
C ARG A 309 21.85 -64.40 -4.52
#